data_AF-A0A485CXY7-F1
#
_entry.id   AF-A0A485CXY7-F1
#
_cell.length_a   1.000
_cell.length_b   1.000
_cell.length_c   1.000
_cell.angle_alpha   90.00
_cell.angle_beta   90.00
_cell.angle_gamma   90.00
#
_symmetry.space_group_name_H-M   'P 1'
#
loop_
_entity.id
_entity.type
_entity.pdbx_description
1 polymer ?
#
loop_
_entity_poly.entity_id
_entity_poly.type
_entity_poly.pdbx_seq_one_letter_code
_entity_poly.pdbx_strand_id
1 'polypeptide(L)' 'MNSEQKSLTQGWAAIAQGCLDGLGWVDNVRTGSRRLDNEADKLNLSLLRTRNLANSLTQVARTPMTVGFFRYFPGG' A
#
# COMPACT_ATOMS: atom_id res chain seq x y z
N MET A 1 8.57 -3.64 19.41
CA MET A 1 7.51 -3.59 18.38
C MET A 1 6.20 -3.96 19.04
N ASN A 2 5.25 -3.02 19.11
CA ASN A 2 3.99 -3.25 19.83
C ASN A 2 3.09 -4.23 19.04
N SER A 3 2.22 -4.99 19.72
CA SER A 3 1.35 -6.01 19.09
C SER A 3 0.44 -5.42 18.01
N GLU A 4 -0.01 -4.18 18.20
CA GLU A 4 -0.82 -3.44 17.22
C GLU A 4 -0.03 -3.04 15.96
N GLN A 5 1.26 -2.72 16.09
CA GLN A 5 2.10 -2.43 14.91
C GLN A 5 2.29 -3.69 14.05
N LYS A 6 2.34 -4.88 14.67
CA LYS A 6 2.43 -6.15 13.96
C LYS A 6 1.14 -6.46 13.19
N SER A 7 -0.03 -6.28 13.81
CA SER A 7 -1.32 -6.51 13.15
C SER A 7 -1.55 -5.53 12.01
N LEU A 8 -1.23 -4.25 12.19
CA LEU A 8 -1.28 -3.24 11.12
C LEU A 8 -0.34 -3.59 9.96
N THR A 9 0.91 -3.95 10.25
CA THR A 9 1.89 -4.37 9.23
C THR A 9 1.38 -5.59 8.44
N GLN A 10 0.79 -6.58 9.11
CA GLN A 10 0.20 -7.75 8.44
C GLN A 10 -1.04 -7.39 7.62
N GLY A 11 -1.91 -6.51 8.11
CA GLY A 11 -3.09 -6.05 7.38
C GLY A 11 -2.71 -5.32 6.09
N TRP A 12 -1.74 -4.41 6.14
CA TRP A 12 -1.25 -3.72 4.95
C TRP A 12 -0.55 -4.68 3.97
N ALA A 13 0.18 -5.67 4.47
CA ALA A 13 0.76 -6.73 3.64
C ALA A 13 -0.31 -7.57 2.93
N ALA A 14 -1.41 -7.90 3.62
CA ALA A 14 -2.53 -8.62 3.03
C ALA A 14 -3.24 -7.79 1.94
N ILE A 15 -3.41 -6.48 2.15
CA ILE A 15 -3.96 -5.57 1.13
C ILE A 15 -3.04 -5.49 -0.09
N ALA A 16 -1.72 -5.39 0.11
CA ALA A 16 -0.75 -5.38 -0.98
C ALA A 16 -0.79 -6.70 -1.78
N GLN A 17 -0.92 -7.84 -1.10
CA GLN A 17 -1.06 -9.14 -1.74
C GLN A 17 -2.37 -9.24 -2.53
N GLY A 18 -3.51 -8.82 -1.95
CA GLY A 18 -4.79 -8.80 -2.66
C GLY A 18 -4.78 -7.88 -3.89
N CYS A 19 -4.00 -6.81 -3.88
CA CYS A 19 -3.78 -5.99 -5.07
C CYS A 19 -3.01 -6.74 -6.17
N LEU A 20 -2.01 -7.56 -5.82
CA LEU A 20 -1.29 -8.38 -6.77
C LEU A 20 -2.18 -9.49 -7.37
N ASP A 21 -2.99 -10.13 -6.52
CA ASP A 21 -3.94 -11.15 -6.97
C ASP A 21 -5.00 -10.53 -7.90
N GLY A 22 -5.46 -9.31 -7.58
CA GLY A 22 -6.34 -8.53 -8.44
C GLY A 22 -5.71 -8.19 -9.80
N LEU A 23 -4.43 -7.80 -9.83
CA LEU A 23 -3.70 -7.57 -11.09
C LEU A 23 -3.65 -8.86 -11.95
N GLY A 24 -3.39 -10.01 -11.33
CA GLY A 24 -3.37 -11.30 -12.03
C GLY A 24 -4.75 -11.69 -12.57
N TRP A 25 -5.82 -11.40 -11.84
CA TRP A 25 -7.18 -11.61 -12.33
C TRP A 25 -7.51 -10.71 -13.51
N VAL A 26 -7.15 -9.42 -13.45
CA VAL A 26 -7.35 -8.47 -14.55
C VAL A 26 -6.60 -8.91 -15.81
N ASP A 27 -5.37 -9.40 -15.67
CA ASP A 27 -4.56 -9.89 -16.81
C ASP A 27 -5.15 -11.17 -17.45
N ASN A 28 -5.84 -11.99 -16.67
CA ASN A 28 -6.55 -13.15 -17.21
C ASN A 28 -7.83 -12.71 -17.97
N VAL A 29 -8.63 -11.81 -17.39
CA VAL A 29 -9.94 -11.42 -17.95
C VAL A 29 -9.81 -10.43 -19.13
N ARG A 30 -8.76 -9.61 -19.21
CA ARG A 30 -8.55 -8.65 -20.32
C ARG A 30 -8.53 -9.33 -21.69
N THR A 31 -8.02 -10.56 -21.77
CA THR A 31 -7.95 -11.35 -23.01
C THR A 31 -9.33 -11.75 -23.53
N GLY A 32 -10.35 -11.78 -22.64
CA GLY A 32 -11.72 -12.16 -22.98
C GLY A 32 -12.57 -11.02 -23.57
N SER A 33 -12.16 -9.76 -23.48
CA SER A 33 -12.95 -8.64 -24.00
C SER A 33 -12.17 -7.33 -24.17
N ARG A 34 -12.26 -6.72 -25.36
CA ARG A 34 -11.66 -5.40 -25.67
C ARG A 34 -12.16 -4.26 -24.78
N ARG A 35 -13.41 -4.32 -24.29
CA ARG A 35 -13.92 -3.30 -23.34
C ARG A 35 -13.26 -3.44 -21.97
N LEU A 36 -13.02 -4.68 -21.54
CA LEU A 36 -12.30 -4.96 -20.31
C LEU A 36 -10.84 -4.58 -20.45
N ASP A 37 -10.21 -4.81 -21.60
CA ASP A 37 -8.83 -4.40 -21.87
C ASP A 37 -8.61 -2.87 -21.70
N ASN A 38 -9.55 -2.04 -22.20
CA ASN A 38 -9.49 -0.59 -22.03
C ASN A 38 -9.63 -0.12 -20.57
N GLU A 39 -10.39 -0.84 -19.73
CA GLU A 39 -10.54 -0.52 -18.31
C GLU A 39 -9.49 -1.22 -17.43
N ALA A 40 -8.89 -2.32 -17.93
CA ALA A 40 -7.86 -3.10 -17.27
C ALA A 40 -6.60 -2.27 -17.01
N ASP A 41 -6.16 -1.45 -17.96
CA ASP A 41 -4.98 -0.60 -17.77
C ASP A 41 -5.19 0.46 -16.66
N LYS A 42 -6.38 1.07 -16.60
CA LYS A 42 -6.73 2.02 -15.53
C LYS A 42 -6.81 1.32 -14.17
N LEU A 43 -7.44 0.14 -14.14
CA LEU A 43 -7.55 -0.66 -12.93
C LEU A 43 -6.17 -1.13 -12.44
N ASN A 44 -5.29 -1.57 -13.35
CA ASN A 44 -3.92 -1.94 -13.04
C ASN A 44 -3.14 -0.78 -12.43
N LEU A 45 -3.22 0.40 -13.01
CA LEU A 45 -2.60 1.62 -12.46
C LEU A 45 -3.14 1.94 -11.06
N SER A 46 -4.45 1.80 -10.83
CA SER A 46 -5.08 2.04 -9.53
C SER A 46 -4.62 1.02 -8.47
N LEU A 47 -4.54 -0.26 -8.83
CA LEU A 47 -4.06 -1.32 -7.95
C LEU A 47 -2.58 -1.14 -7.59
N LEU A 48 -1.73 -0.77 -8.55
CA LEU A 48 -0.32 -0.46 -8.30
C LEU A 48 -0.14 0.74 -7.36
N ARG A 49 -0.94 1.80 -7.53
CA ARG A 49 -0.93 2.95 -6.62
C ARG A 49 -1.37 2.56 -5.21
N THR A 50 -2.44 1.78 -5.09
CA THR A 50 -2.94 1.28 -3.80
C THR A 50 -1.90 0.42 -3.09
N ARG A 51 -1.21 -0.46 -3.83
CA ARG A 51 -0.07 -1.24 -3.30
C ARG A 51 1.07 -0.35 -2.81
N ASN A 52 1.45 0.66 -3.58
CA ASN A 52 2.52 1.58 -3.18
C ASN A 52 2.14 2.40 -1.93
N LEU A 53 0.86 2.79 -1.81
CA LEU A 53 0.34 3.43 -0.61
C LEU A 53 0.37 2.49 0.60
N ALA A 54 -0.08 1.23 0.44
CA ALA A 54 -0.03 0.22 1.49
C ALA A 54 1.42 -0.05 1.95
N ASN A 55 2.38 -0.11 1.03
CA ASN A 55 3.80 -0.24 1.35
C ASN A 55 4.34 0.97 2.13
N SER A 56 3.95 2.19 1.73
CA SER A 56 4.33 3.42 2.42
C SER A 56 3.73 3.47 3.84
N LEU A 57 2.46 3.11 4.00
CA LEU A 57 1.79 3.02 5.30
C LEU A 57 2.39 1.92 6.18
N THR A 58 2.83 0.81 5.60
CA THR A 58 3.57 -0.23 6.31
C THR A 58 4.90 0.28 6.86
N GLN A 59 5.64 1.06 6.06
CA GLN A 59 6.89 1.69 6.50
C GLN A 59 6.63 2.68 7.64
N VAL A 60 5.61 3.53 7.52
CA VAL A 60 5.21 4.47 8.58
C VAL A 60 4.74 3.75 9.86
N ALA A 61 3.99 2.66 9.73
CA ALA A 61 3.56 1.85 10.88
C ALA A 61 4.73 1.18 11.62
N ARG A 62 5.84 0.91 10.91
CA ARG A 62 7.09 0.37 11.47
C ARG A 62 7.99 1.44 12.07
N THR A 63 7.88 2.69 11.65
CA THR A 63 8.55 3.77 12.37
C THR A 63 7.90 3.90 13.74
N PRO A 64 8.64 3.76 14.85
CA PRO A 64 8.12 4.15 16.15
C PRO A 64 7.69 5.61 16.01
N MET A 65 6.51 5.96 16.52
CA MET A 65 6.00 7.34 16.54
C MET A 65 7.09 8.27 17.06
N THR A 66 7.88 8.83 16.16
CA THR A 66 8.72 9.98 16.45
C THR A 66 7.75 11.13 16.32
N VAL A 67 6.93 11.31 17.37
CA VAL A 67 6.51 12.66 17.74
C VAL A 67 7.78 13.47 17.66
N GLY A 68 7.82 14.37 16.68
CA GLY A 68 8.89 15.31 16.53
C GLY A 68 8.97 16.09 17.83
N PHE A 69 9.84 15.65 18.73
CA PHE A 69 10.34 16.50 19.78
C PHE A 69 11.19 17.52 19.05
N PHE A 70 10.57 18.66 18.72
CA PHE A 70 11.29 19.83 18.26
C PHE A 70 12.41 20.08 19.26
N ARG A 71 13.64 20.02 18.75
CA ARG A 71 14.88 20.30 19.46
C ARG A 71 14.70 21.61 20.24
N TYR A 72 14.75 21.56 21.57
CA TYR A 72 14.95 22.74 22.40
C TYR A 72 16.21 23.44 21.89
N PHE A 73 16.05 24.65 21.36
CA PHE A 73 17.16 25.56 21.05
C PHE A 73 17.66 26.12 22.39
N PRO A 74 18.90 25.84 22.85
CA PRO A 74 19.52 26.66 23.88
C PRO A 74 20.12 27.86 23.16
N GLY A 75 19.47 29.01 23.28
CA GLY A 75 19.96 30.29 22.79
C GLY A 75 19.32 31.40 23.60
N GLY A 76 20.02 31.85 24.63
CA GLY A 76 19.61 32.91 25.57
C GLY A 76 20.21 32.70 26.94
#